data_AF-H3A0Y4-F1
#
_entry.id   AF-H3A0Y4-F1
#
_cell.length_a   1.000
_cell.length_b   1.000
_cell.length_c   1.000
_cell.angle_alpha   90.00
_cell.angle_beta   90.00
_cell.angle_gamma   90.00
#
_symmetry.space_group_name_H-M   'P 1'
#
loop_
_entity.id
_entity.type
_entity.pdbx_description
1 polymer ?
#
loop_
_entity_poly.entity_id
_entity_poly.type
_entity_poly.pdbx_seq_one_letter_code
_entity_poly.pdbx_strand_id
1 'polypeptide(L)'
;RLLLASLAANLHHPILRMTGSGIYSPSKSVYYHNEENEAKFMSDNYTITPLTELMGNLQVCYKSLCCYLTYELAAAHKEQYALVVFDGPHKVKGKYYIQVCALIKCAGPGLDTCGVAVREATSIIDFKLWGNFSAKHIFPEILASKMTLDLPDSIGWENNTTYHMSKKGMTSGLITAGLYGRWYEKDR
;
A
#
# COMPACT_ATOMS: atom_id res chain seq x y z
N ARG A 1 1.94 22.00 -19.25
CA ARG A 1 1.76 20.88 -18.28
C ARG A 1 0.51 20.13 -18.70
N LEU A 2 0.63 18.96 -19.34
CA LEU A 2 -0.54 18.10 -19.54
C LEU A 2 -0.85 17.42 -18.20
N LEU A 3 -2.07 17.61 -17.70
CA LEU A 3 -2.61 16.81 -16.62
C LEU A 3 -3.06 15.48 -17.25
N LEU A 4 -2.28 14.42 -17.04
CA LEU A 4 -2.74 13.07 -17.36
C LEU A 4 -3.87 12.71 -16.39
N ALA A 5 -5.07 12.53 -16.91
CA ALA A 5 -6.20 12.01 -16.17
C ALA A 5 -6.48 10.57 -16.63
N SER A 6 -6.82 9.70 -15.68
CA SER A 6 -7.26 8.33 -15.95
C SER A 6 -8.74 8.21 -15.62
N LEU A 7 -9.53 7.73 -16.58
CA LEU A 7 -10.93 7.40 -16.38
C LEU A 7 -11.05 5.87 -16.36
N ALA A 8 -11.49 5.32 -15.22
CA ALA A 8 -11.76 3.90 -15.08
C ALA A 8 -13.26 3.67 -14.95
N ALA A 9 -13.83 2.91 -15.88
CA ALA A 9 -15.21 2.43 -15.82
C ALA A 9 -15.19 0.91 -15.71
N ASN A 10 -15.74 0.38 -14.63
CA ASN A 10 -15.78 -1.04 -14.32
C ASN A 10 -17.22 -1.54 -14.29
N LEU A 11 -17.37 -2.85 -14.48
CA LEU A 11 -18.65 -3.53 -14.27
C LEU A 11 -19.06 -3.42 -12.80
N HIS A 12 -20.37 -3.35 -12.56
CA HIS A 12 -20.94 -3.41 -11.22
C HIS A 12 -21.55 -4.81 -10.97
N HIS A 13 -20.72 -5.71 -10.43
CA HIS A 13 -21.09 -7.07 -10.05
C HIS A 13 -20.54 -7.42 -8.65
N PRO A 14 -21.25 -7.04 -7.56
CA PRO A 14 -20.76 -7.17 -6.18
C PRO A 14 -20.37 -8.59 -5.78
N ILE A 15 -21.13 -9.59 -6.22
CA ILE A 15 -20.86 -11.02 -5.95
C ILE A 15 -19.47 -11.45 -6.47
N LEU A 16 -18.97 -10.79 -7.52
CA LEU A 16 -17.65 -11.06 -8.13
C LEU A 16 -16.60 -10.01 -7.76
N ARG A 17 -16.88 -9.13 -6.79
CA ARG A 17 -15.99 -8.04 -6.34
C ARG A 17 -15.62 -7.04 -7.45
N MET A 18 -16.53 -6.80 -8.39
CA MET A 18 -16.35 -5.82 -9.47
C MET A 18 -17.22 -4.60 -9.19
N THR A 19 -16.65 -3.48 -8.76
CA THR A 19 -17.43 -2.26 -8.57
C THR A 19 -16.61 -0.97 -8.64
N GLY A 20 -15.29 -1.03 -8.65
CA GLY A 20 -14.53 0.20 -8.66
C GLY A 20 -14.61 0.92 -10.02
N SER A 21 -15.24 2.11 -10.06
CA SER A 21 -15.14 3.08 -11.18
C SER A 21 -14.86 4.49 -10.68
N GLY A 22 -14.13 5.30 -11.46
CA GLY A 22 -13.85 6.69 -11.12
C GLY A 22 -12.84 7.41 -11.99
N ILE A 23 -12.56 8.66 -11.59
CA ILE A 23 -11.74 9.61 -12.34
C ILE A 23 -10.56 9.98 -11.45
N TYR A 24 -9.35 9.75 -11.97
CA TYR A 24 -8.12 9.97 -11.23
C TYR A 24 -7.29 11.05 -11.92
N SER A 25 -6.89 12.04 -11.15
CA SER A 25 -5.96 13.08 -11.55
C SER A 25 -4.80 13.13 -10.55
N PRO A 26 -3.65 13.75 -10.89
CA PRO A 26 -2.52 13.86 -9.98
C PRO A 26 -2.83 14.61 -8.67
N SER A 27 -3.94 15.36 -8.61
CA SER A 27 -4.34 16.16 -7.44
C SER A 27 -5.64 15.75 -6.77
N LYS A 28 -6.49 14.94 -7.42
CA LYS A 28 -7.79 14.49 -6.90
C LYS A 28 -8.19 13.13 -7.47
N SER A 29 -8.72 12.28 -6.60
CA SER A 29 -9.46 11.06 -6.94
C SER A 29 -10.87 11.16 -6.32
N VAL A 30 -11.89 10.71 -7.04
CA VAL A 30 -13.28 10.64 -6.54
C VAL A 30 -13.80 9.23 -6.79
N TYR A 31 -14.26 8.54 -5.74
CA TYR A 31 -14.57 7.12 -5.80
C TYR A 31 -15.52 6.58 -4.72
N TYR A 32 -16.17 5.43 -4.99
CA TYR A 32 -17.05 4.66 -4.09
C TYR A 32 -16.92 3.13 -4.28
N HIS A 33 -16.85 2.32 -3.21
CA HIS A 33 -17.26 0.87 -3.18
C HIS A 33 -17.18 0.18 -1.76
N ASN A 34 -17.99 -0.91 -1.54
CA ASN A 34 -18.05 -1.88 -0.42
C ASN A 34 -18.38 -3.36 -0.87
N GLU A 35 -17.88 -4.41 -0.15
CA GLU A 35 -18.26 -5.89 -0.18
C GLU A 35 -17.27 -7.01 -0.66
N GLU A 36 -17.42 -8.25 -0.13
CA GLU A 36 -16.63 -8.98 0.92
C GLU A 36 -15.65 -10.13 0.51
N ASN A 37 -14.87 -10.61 1.51
CA ASN A 37 -14.03 -11.83 1.62
C ASN A 37 -12.54 -11.84 1.18
N GLU A 38 -11.83 -12.79 1.80
CA GLU A 38 -10.39 -12.91 2.02
C GLU A 38 -9.52 -12.88 0.77
N ALA A 39 -8.35 -12.25 0.91
CA ALA A 39 -7.18 -12.47 0.08
C ALA A 39 -5.98 -12.35 1.03
N LYS A 40 -5.20 -13.42 1.19
CA LYS A 40 -3.88 -13.38 1.85
C LYS A 40 -2.84 -13.09 0.77
N PHE A 41 -2.34 -11.85 0.68
CA PHE A 41 -1.33 -11.33 -0.28
C PHE A 41 -1.09 -12.22 -1.51
N MET A 42 -2.13 -12.48 -2.31
CA MET A 42 -2.12 -13.31 -3.54
C MET A 42 -1.07 -14.45 -3.61
N SER A 43 -0.81 -15.16 -2.50
CA SER A 43 0.22 -16.21 -2.36
C SER A 43 1.70 -15.81 -2.53
N ASP A 44 2.04 -14.52 -2.40
CA ASP A 44 3.43 -14.06 -2.32
C ASP A 44 3.92 -14.04 -0.86
N ASN A 45 5.16 -14.47 -0.65
CA ASN A 45 5.77 -14.52 0.68
C ASN A 45 6.49 -13.20 0.99
N TYR A 46 5.77 -12.30 1.65
CA TYR A 46 6.32 -11.04 2.16
C TYR A 46 7.12 -11.25 3.45
N THR A 47 8.20 -10.49 3.61
CA THR A 47 8.87 -10.31 4.92
C THR A 47 8.16 -9.21 5.68
N ILE A 48 7.91 -9.41 6.98
CA ILE A 48 7.03 -8.57 7.81
C ILE A 48 7.79 -8.09 9.05
N THR A 49 7.65 -6.81 9.39
CA THR A 49 8.09 -6.21 10.66
C THR A 49 6.91 -5.48 11.30
N PRO A 50 6.48 -5.85 12.53
CA PRO A 50 5.34 -5.22 13.18
C PRO A 50 5.63 -3.79 13.64
N LEU A 51 4.58 -2.97 13.71
CA LEU A 51 4.58 -1.74 14.50
C LEU A 51 4.26 -2.14 15.94
N THR A 52 5.14 -1.79 16.88
CA THR A 52 5.02 -2.16 18.31
C THR A 52 4.75 -0.96 19.21
N GLU A 53 5.12 0.25 18.77
CA GLU A 53 5.08 1.48 19.56
C GLU A 53 4.14 2.51 18.91
N LEU A 54 3.86 3.62 19.60
CA LEU A 54 3.08 4.73 19.04
C LEU A 54 3.81 5.51 17.95
N MET A 55 5.13 5.46 17.95
CA MET A 55 5.97 6.09 16.94
C MET A 55 7.24 5.26 16.76
N GLY A 56 7.82 5.29 15.58
CA GLY A 56 9.03 4.52 15.35
C GLY A 56 9.65 4.69 13.98
N ASN A 57 10.87 4.16 13.87
CA ASN A 57 11.64 4.07 12.64
C ASN A 57 11.91 2.59 12.37
N LEU A 58 11.27 2.04 11.33
CA LEU A 58 11.39 0.63 10.97
C LEU A 58 12.17 0.47 9.67
N GLN A 59 12.87 -0.66 9.59
CA GLN A 59 13.52 -1.14 8.38
C GLN A 59 13.21 -2.62 8.21
N VAL A 60 12.93 -3.03 6.98
CA VAL A 60 12.80 -4.45 6.60
C VAL A 60 13.37 -4.64 5.21
N CYS A 61 14.13 -5.71 4.99
CA CYS A 61 14.75 -6.00 3.71
C CYS A 61 14.40 -7.40 3.23
N TYR A 62 14.27 -7.54 1.92
CA TYR A 62 14.16 -8.83 1.25
C TYR A 62 14.85 -8.76 -0.11
N LYS A 63 15.86 -9.61 -0.29
CA LYS A 63 16.80 -9.58 -1.43
C LYS A 63 17.42 -8.18 -1.61
N SER A 64 17.25 -7.57 -2.78
CA SER A 64 17.81 -6.26 -3.11
C SER A 64 17.00 -5.07 -2.57
N LEU A 65 15.76 -5.30 -2.15
CA LEU A 65 14.87 -4.24 -1.68
C LEU A 65 14.92 -4.15 -0.15
N CYS A 66 15.18 -2.95 0.35
CA CYS A 66 15.00 -2.51 1.71
C CYS A 66 13.93 -1.41 1.74
N CYS A 67 12.97 -1.59 2.63
CA CYS A 67 11.89 -0.66 2.88
C CYS A 67 12.07 -0.03 4.26
N TYR A 68 11.71 1.23 4.37
CA TYR A 68 11.90 2.05 5.54
C TYR A 68 10.64 2.83 5.83
N LEU A 69 10.29 2.94 7.11
CA LEU A 69 9.10 3.63 7.56
C LEU A 69 9.43 4.47 8.79
N THR A 70 9.09 5.76 8.74
CA THR A 70 8.90 6.57 9.95
C THR A 70 7.41 6.76 10.15
N TYR A 71 6.89 6.54 11.34
CA TYR A 71 5.46 6.65 11.61
C TYR A 71 5.16 7.23 12.99
N GLU A 72 3.97 7.81 13.12
CA GLU A 72 3.39 8.28 14.37
C GLU A 72 1.88 8.07 14.36
N LEU A 73 1.37 7.35 15.36
CA LEU A 73 -0.05 7.10 15.58
C LEU A 73 -0.66 8.28 16.35
N ALA A 74 -1.83 8.74 15.93
CA ALA A 74 -2.54 9.82 16.64
C ALA A 74 -2.99 9.43 18.07
N ALA A 75 -3.22 8.14 18.32
CA ALA A 75 -3.57 7.60 19.62
C ALA A 75 -3.24 6.10 19.71
N ALA A 76 -3.09 5.58 20.94
CA ALA A 76 -3.01 4.16 21.17
C ALA A 76 -4.29 3.45 20.71
N HIS A 77 -4.13 2.38 19.94
CA HIS A 77 -5.23 1.57 19.41
C HIS A 77 -4.90 0.08 19.50
N LYS A 78 -5.91 -0.77 19.33
CA LYS A 78 -5.77 -2.23 19.35
C LYS A 78 -5.50 -2.86 17.97
N GLU A 79 -5.49 -2.05 16.92
CA GLU A 79 -5.22 -2.53 15.55
C GLU A 79 -3.74 -2.84 15.37
N GLN A 80 -3.42 -4.01 14.81
CA GLN A 80 -2.04 -4.38 14.49
C GLN A 80 -1.69 -3.87 13.08
N TYR A 81 -0.53 -3.24 12.96
CA TYR A 81 0.04 -2.82 11.68
C TYR A 81 1.41 -3.45 11.47
N ALA A 82 1.82 -3.57 10.23
CA ALA A 82 3.16 -4.02 9.89
C ALA A 82 3.71 -3.31 8.65
N LEU A 83 5.03 -3.16 8.63
CA LEU A 83 5.80 -2.86 7.42
C LEU A 83 6.12 -4.17 6.71
N VAL A 84 5.84 -4.25 5.41
CA VAL A 84 6.12 -5.42 4.58
C VAL A 84 6.98 -5.08 3.37
N VAL A 85 7.79 -6.06 2.97
CA VAL A 85 8.65 -5.97 1.77
C VAL A 85 8.56 -7.23 0.92
N PHE A 86 8.59 -7.04 -0.40
CA PHE A 86 8.72 -8.12 -1.35
C PHE A 86 9.54 -7.71 -2.57
N ASP A 87 10.34 -8.64 -3.08
CA ASP A 87 11.20 -8.48 -4.25
C ASP A 87 11.24 -9.84 -4.98
N GLY A 88 10.37 -10.01 -5.97
CA GLY A 88 10.23 -11.30 -6.61
C GLY A 88 9.18 -11.40 -7.71
N PRO A 89 9.14 -12.56 -8.40
CA PRO A 89 8.10 -12.86 -9.36
C PRO A 89 6.81 -13.23 -8.63
N HIS A 90 5.74 -12.51 -8.95
CA HIS A 90 4.36 -12.97 -8.75
C HIS A 90 4.05 -14.04 -9.80
N LYS A 91 3.42 -15.14 -9.39
CA LYS A 91 3.16 -16.30 -10.27
C LYS A 91 1.68 -16.73 -10.32
N VAL A 92 0.83 -16.22 -9.44
CA VAL A 92 -0.56 -16.64 -9.34
C VAL A 92 -1.40 -15.81 -10.30
N LYS A 93 -2.13 -16.44 -11.23
CA LYS A 93 -2.99 -15.74 -12.22
C LYS A 93 -2.24 -14.71 -13.10
N GLY A 94 -0.92 -14.83 -13.20
CA GLY A 94 -0.05 -14.00 -14.02
C GLY A 94 1.42 -14.20 -13.63
N LYS A 95 2.34 -13.96 -14.56
CA LYS A 95 3.78 -13.97 -14.28
C LYS A 95 4.33 -12.57 -14.49
N TYR A 96 4.75 -11.93 -13.41
CA TYR A 96 5.31 -10.59 -13.46
C TYR A 96 6.15 -10.30 -12.21
N TYR A 97 7.20 -9.49 -12.34
CA TYR A 97 8.17 -9.23 -11.28
C TYR A 97 7.90 -7.93 -10.56
N ILE A 98 7.69 -7.99 -9.24
CA ILE A 98 7.34 -6.83 -8.42
C ILE A 98 8.36 -6.57 -7.32
N GLN A 99 8.47 -5.30 -6.97
CA GLN A 99 9.13 -4.80 -5.78
C GLN A 99 8.09 -4.02 -4.98
N VAL A 100 7.89 -4.32 -3.71
CA VAL A 100 6.82 -3.71 -2.91
C VAL A 100 7.36 -3.33 -1.54
N CYS A 101 7.06 -2.09 -1.12
CA CYS A 101 7.11 -1.65 0.27
C CYS A 101 5.70 -1.26 0.67
N ALA A 102 5.17 -1.77 1.78
CA ALA A 102 3.83 -1.34 2.23
C ALA A 102 3.71 -1.31 3.76
N LEU A 103 3.02 -0.29 4.27
CA LEU A 103 2.46 -0.25 5.61
C LEU A 103 1.03 -0.78 5.54
N ILE A 104 0.74 -1.87 6.23
CA ILE A 104 -0.55 -2.57 6.14
C ILE A 104 -1.20 -2.73 7.51
N LYS A 105 -2.53 -2.68 7.54
CA LYS A 105 -3.34 -3.15 8.68
C LYS A 105 -3.50 -4.67 8.60
N CYS A 106 -3.35 -5.34 9.73
CA CYS A 106 -3.64 -6.77 9.87
C CYS A 106 -5.12 -6.98 10.23
N ALA A 107 -5.68 -8.15 9.88
CA ALA A 107 -7.10 -8.42 10.12
C ALA A 107 -7.41 -8.66 11.61
N GLY A 108 -6.43 -9.14 12.37
CA GLY A 108 -6.49 -9.33 13.81
C GLY A 108 -5.18 -8.95 14.50
N PRO A 109 -5.01 -9.30 15.79
CA PRO A 109 -3.81 -8.97 16.56
C PRO A 109 -2.59 -9.82 16.18
N GLY A 110 -2.79 -10.98 15.57
CA GLY A 110 -1.71 -11.88 15.14
C GLY A 110 -1.10 -11.47 13.81
N LEU A 111 0.23 -11.64 13.67
CA LEU A 111 0.94 -11.29 12.43
C LEU A 111 0.61 -12.23 11.25
N ASP A 112 0.11 -13.42 11.54
CA ASP A 112 -0.41 -14.39 10.58
C ASP A 112 -1.67 -13.89 9.84
N THR A 113 -2.37 -12.93 10.45
CA THR A 113 -3.55 -12.26 9.88
C THR A 113 -3.18 -11.07 8.99
N CYS A 114 -1.92 -10.67 8.95
CA CYS A 114 -1.46 -9.61 8.07
C CYS A 114 -1.56 -10.05 6.61
N GLY A 115 -2.04 -9.15 5.77
CA GLY A 115 -2.25 -9.42 4.36
C GLY A 115 -3.56 -10.11 4.02
N VAL A 116 -4.40 -10.43 5.01
CA VAL A 116 -5.82 -10.76 4.81
C VAL A 116 -6.59 -9.47 4.49
N ALA A 117 -7.64 -9.57 3.67
CA ALA A 117 -8.44 -8.42 3.27
C ALA A 117 -9.10 -7.73 4.47
N VAL A 118 -8.93 -6.41 4.57
CA VAL A 118 -9.51 -5.54 5.61
C VAL A 118 -10.23 -4.37 4.95
N ARG A 119 -11.35 -3.92 5.55
CA ARG A 119 -12.19 -2.82 5.02
C ARG A 119 -12.23 -1.61 5.93
N GLU A 120 -12.07 -1.85 7.22
CA GLU A 120 -12.22 -0.83 8.23
C GLU A 120 -10.94 -0.75 9.04
N ALA A 121 -10.56 0.50 9.27
CA ALA A 121 -9.47 0.91 10.11
C ALA A 121 -9.93 2.14 10.89
N THR A 122 -9.44 2.26 12.12
CA THR A 122 -9.70 3.40 12.99
C THR A 122 -8.44 4.22 13.26
N SER A 123 -7.28 3.64 13.03
CA SER A 123 -5.99 4.23 13.36
C SER A 123 -5.58 5.31 12.36
N ILE A 124 -5.42 6.53 12.87
CA ILE A 124 -4.84 7.65 12.12
C ILE A 124 -3.32 7.58 12.29
N ILE A 125 -2.61 7.51 11.16
CA ILE A 125 -1.16 7.31 11.14
C ILE A 125 -0.54 8.33 10.19
N ASP A 126 0.34 9.17 10.73
CA ASP A 126 1.24 10.00 9.94
C ASP A 126 2.47 9.16 9.58
N PHE A 127 2.91 9.20 8.32
CA PHE A 127 4.03 8.37 7.88
C PHE A 127 4.88 8.98 6.76
N LYS A 128 6.13 8.53 6.69
CA LYS A 128 6.99 8.56 5.50
C LYS A 128 7.43 7.14 5.21
N LEU A 129 7.13 6.64 4.01
CA LEU A 129 7.52 5.33 3.51
C LEU A 129 8.48 5.50 2.35
N TRP A 130 9.61 4.79 2.35
CA TRP A 130 10.56 4.83 1.24
C TRP A 130 11.30 3.51 1.06
N GLY A 131 11.90 3.32 -0.11
CA GLY A 131 12.69 2.13 -0.41
C GLY A 131 13.68 2.34 -1.55
N ASN A 132 14.71 1.50 -1.62
CA ASN A 132 15.74 1.50 -2.66
C ASN A 132 15.29 0.66 -3.88
N PHE A 133 14.20 1.08 -4.53
CA PHE A 133 13.65 0.38 -5.68
C PHE A 133 14.64 0.32 -6.84
N SER A 134 14.78 -0.87 -7.43
CA SER A 134 15.43 -1.07 -8.72
C SER A 134 14.44 -0.92 -9.88
N ALA A 135 13.15 -1.19 -9.62
CA ALA A 135 12.07 -0.92 -10.55
C ALA A 135 11.98 0.59 -10.85
N LYS A 136 11.79 0.95 -12.12
CA LYS A 136 11.65 2.35 -12.56
C LYS A 136 10.22 2.88 -12.44
N HIS A 137 9.24 1.98 -12.44
CA HIS A 137 7.82 2.31 -12.41
C HIS A 137 7.27 2.01 -11.02
N ILE A 138 7.19 3.03 -10.18
CA ILE A 138 6.62 2.95 -8.83
C ILE A 138 5.27 3.66 -8.81
N PHE A 139 4.26 2.97 -8.29
CA PHE A 139 2.91 3.47 -8.11
C PHE A 139 2.63 3.61 -6.61
N PRO A 140 2.55 4.85 -6.08
CA PRO A 140 2.15 5.07 -4.70
C PRO A 140 0.64 4.88 -4.54
N GLU A 141 0.24 4.19 -3.48
CA GLU A 141 -1.15 3.91 -3.15
C GLU A 141 -1.43 4.18 -1.67
N ILE A 142 -2.57 4.81 -1.37
CA ILE A 142 -3.08 4.96 0.00
C ILE A 142 -4.57 4.62 -0.02
N LEU A 143 -4.95 3.67 0.82
CA LEU A 143 -6.33 3.25 1.03
C LEU A 143 -6.69 3.44 2.50
N ALA A 144 -7.66 4.31 2.73
CA ALA A 144 -8.25 4.56 4.04
C ALA A 144 -9.51 3.72 4.25
N SER A 145 -10.04 3.78 5.48
CA SER A 145 -11.21 3.04 5.95
C SER A 145 -12.40 3.18 4.98
N LYS A 146 -13.18 2.11 4.86
CA LYS A 146 -14.30 1.98 3.91
C LYS A 146 -13.88 2.10 2.45
N MET A 147 -12.67 1.60 2.13
CA MET A 147 -12.08 1.60 0.78
C MET A 147 -11.99 3.00 0.14
N THR A 148 -11.70 4.00 0.95
CA THR A 148 -11.59 5.39 0.49
C THR A 148 -10.17 5.64 0.00
N LEU A 149 -10.02 6.11 -1.24
CA LEU A 149 -8.71 6.50 -1.76
C LEU A 149 -8.24 7.79 -1.12
N ASP A 150 -6.95 7.84 -0.76
CA ASP A 150 -6.28 9.06 -0.34
C ASP A 150 -5.04 9.29 -1.22
N LEU A 151 -4.53 10.52 -1.20
CA LEU A 151 -3.35 10.92 -1.96
C LEU A 151 -2.21 11.25 -1.00
N PRO A 152 -0.97 10.84 -1.32
CA PRO A 152 0.20 11.25 -0.56
C PRO A 152 0.42 12.77 -0.69
N ASP A 153 0.94 13.39 0.37
CA ASP A 153 1.26 14.82 0.40
C ASP A 153 2.59 15.10 -0.34
N SER A 154 3.52 14.15 -0.31
CA SER A 154 4.75 14.19 -1.09
C SER A 154 5.07 12.82 -1.69
N ILE A 155 5.60 12.82 -2.92
CA ILE A 155 6.15 11.63 -3.59
C ILE A 155 7.36 12.03 -4.42
N GLY A 156 8.28 11.08 -4.62
CA GLY A 156 9.32 11.24 -5.63
C GLY A 156 10.60 10.48 -5.35
N TRP A 157 11.55 10.64 -6.27
CA TRP A 157 12.90 10.14 -6.12
C TRP A 157 13.74 11.10 -5.28
N GLU A 158 14.46 10.55 -4.32
CA GLU A 158 15.47 11.22 -3.51
C GLU A 158 16.85 10.67 -3.92
N ASN A 159 17.75 11.57 -4.31
CA ASN A 159 19.13 11.26 -4.76
C ASN A 159 19.24 10.21 -5.88
N ASN A 160 18.18 9.98 -6.65
CA ASN A 160 18.08 8.89 -7.65
C ASN A 160 18.31 7.48 -7.10
N THR A 161 18.23 7.29 -5.77
CA THR A 161 18.50 6.00 -5.12
C THR A 161 17.29 5.46 -4.39
N THR A 162 16.45 6.34 -3.83
CA THR A 162 15.28 5.93 -3.05
C THR A 162 14.03 6.63 -3.54
N TYR A 163 12.93 5.89 -3.68
CA TYR A 163 11.61 6.46 -3.95
C TYR A 163 10.84 6.56 -2.64
N HIS A 164 10.18 7.68 -2.40
CA HIS A 164 9.44 7.93 -1.17
C HIS A 164 8.00 8.38 -1.44
N MET A 165 7.17 8.18 -0.42
CA MET A 165 5.94 8.92 -0.23
C MET A 165 5.77 9.33 1.23
N SER A 166 5.02 10.39 1.49
CA SER A 166 4.61 10.77 2.85
C SER A 166 3.16 11.22 2.90
N LYS A 167 2.56 11.05 4.08
CA LYS A 167 1.19 11.48 4.37
C LYS A 167 1.09 11.91 5.82
N LYS A 168 0.40 13.03 6.05
CA LYS A 168 0.04 13.52 7.38
C LYS A 168 -1.42 13.95 7.46
N GLY A 169 -1.97 13.94 8.67
CA GLY A 169 -3.28 14.50 8.95
C GLY A 169 -4.42 13.76 8.24
N MET A 170 -4.33 12.43 8.13
CA MET A 170 -5.42 11.63 7.59
C MET A 170 -6.69 11.82 8.44
N THR A 171 -7.85 11.86 7.77
CA THR A 171 -9.16 12.03 8.45
C THR A 171 -9.91 10.71 8.65
N SER A 172 -9.39 9.62 8.09
CA SER A 172 -9.96 8.27 8.13
C SER A 172 -8.83 7.28 8.41
N GLY A 173 -9.16 6.19 9.11
CA GLY A 173 -8.16 5.19 9.52
C GLY A 173 -7.44 4.55 8.33
N LEU A 174 -6.16 4.24 8.47
CA LEU A 174 -5.35 3.71 7.37
C LEU A 174 -5.57 2.20 7.19
N ILE A 175 -5.97 1.74 5.99
CA ILE A 175 -5.97 0.29 5.66
C ILE A 175 -4.59 -0.12 5.15
N THR A 176 -4.07 0.61 4.15
CA THR A 176 -2.75 0.36 3.59
C THR A 176 -2.16 1.61 2.96
N ALA A 177 -0.84 1.73 3.00
CA ALA A 177 -0.06 2.67 2.24
C ALA A 177 1.10 1.90 1.56
N GLY A 178 1.11 1.86 0.23
CA GLY A 178 2.03 1.05 -0.56
C GLY A 178 2.83 1.84 -1.59
N LEU A 179 4.07 1.40 -1.82
CA LEU A 179 4.88 1.73 -2.99
C LEU A 179 5.00 0.47 -3.84
N TYR A 180 4.24 0.40 -4.92
CA TYR A 180 4.18 -0.78 -5.79
C TYR A 180 5.06 -0.58 -7.03
N GLY A 181 6.18 -1.29 -7.08
CA GLY A 181 7.17 -1.25 -8.15
C GLY A 181 6.97 -2.36 -9.17
N ARG A 182 6.84 -2.01 -10.46
CA ARG A 182 6.83 -2.96 -11.58
C ARG A 182 8.20 -3.01 -12.25
N TRP A 183 8.82 -4.20 -12.27
CA TRP A 183 10.11 -4.43 -12.92
C TRP A 183 9.93 -5.23 -14.22
N TYR A 184 9.44 -4.55 -15.26
CA TYR A 184 9.05 -5.18 -16.53
C TYR A 184 10.19 -5.94 -17.23
N GLU A 185 11.44 -5.47 -17.10
CA GLU A 185 12.60 -6.16 -17.68
C GLU A 185 12.85 -7.55 -17.06
N LYS A 186 12.33 -7.81 -15.85
CA LYS A 186 12.39 -9.09 -15.15
C LYS A 186 11.14 -9.96 -15.29
N ASP A 187 10.15 -9.54 -16.10
CA ASP A 187 8.95 -10.36 -16.36
C ASP A 187 9.25 -11.58 -17.25
N ARG A 188 10.41 -11.58 -17.94
CA ARG A 188 10.83 -12.62 -18.89
C ARG A 188 11.30 -13.90 -18.20
#